data_AF-E5YI60-F1
#
_entry.id   AF-E5YI60-F1
#
_cell.length_a   1.000
_cell.length_b   1.000
_cell.length_c   1.000
_cell.angle_alpha   90.00
_cell.angle_beta   90.00
_cell.angle_gamma   90.00
#
_symmetry.space_group_name_H-M   'P 1'
#
loop_
_entity.id
_entity.type
_entity.pdbx_description
1 polymer ?
#
loop_
_entity_poly.entity_id
_entity_poly.type
_entity_poly.pdbx_seq_one_letter_code
_entity_poly.pdbx_strand_id
1 'polypeptide(L)'
;MNAYQLQDYIEDQRIKQSDAELERQNWIDNRAEEILSEYPDGPESFAGFNLPESVRMGLYTSKAKDAYNEFITVMAWERAETEWNDKYGWAA
;
A
#
# COMPACT_ATOMS: atom_id res chain seq x y z
N MET A 1 -5.26 41.37 21.58
CA MET A 1 -5.86 40.96 20.30
C MET A 1 -4.90 40.13 19.44
N ASN A 2 -4.03 39.30 20.02
CA ASN A 2 -3.00 38.54 19.26
C ASN A 2 -3.08 37.01 19.49
N ALA A 3 -3.80 36.57 20.52
CA ALA A 3 -3.92 35.15 20.87
C ALA A 3 -4.86 34.40 19.92
N TYR A 4 -5.97 35.03 19.50
CA TYR A 4 -6.93 34.44 18.57
C TYR A 4 -6.35 34.26 17.17
N GLN A 5 -5.60 35.25 16.65
CA GLN A 5 -4.95 35.15 15.33
C GLN A 5 -3.88 34.04 15.28
N LEU A 6 -3.18 33.81 16.40
CA LEU A 6 -2.21 32.71 16.51
C LEU A 6 -2.90 31.35 16.58
N GLN A 7 -4.02 31.26 17.30
CA GLN A 7 -4.84 30.03 17.37
C GLN A 7 -5.43 29.68 16.00
N ASP A 8 -5.98 30.65 15.28
CA ASP A 8 -6.53 30.44 13.93
C ASP A 8 -5.45 29.96 12.95
N TYR A 9 -4.24 30.51 13.03
CA TYR A 9 -3.10 30.06 12.22
C TYR A 9 -2.69 28.61 12.54
N ILE A 10 -2.60 28.25 13.82
CA ILE A 10 -2.25 26.88 14.23
C ILE A 10 -3.30 25.88 13.74
N GLU A 11 -4.58 26.22 13.87
CA GLU A 11 -5.66 25.34 13.43
C GLU A 11 -5.68 25.17 11.90
N ASP A 12 -5.48 26.26 11.14
CA ASP A 12 -5.33 26.19 9.68
C ASP A 12 -4.13 25.33 9.25
N GLN A 13 -3.00 25.39 9.97
CA GLN A 13 -1.87 24.50 9.71
C GLN A 13 -2.20 23.03 10.01
N ARG A 14 -2.94 22.74 11.10
CA ARG A 14 -3.35 21.37 11.44
C ARG A 14 -4.31 20.78 10.41
N ILE A 15 -5.26 21.57 9.93
CA ILE A 15 -6.19 21.16 8.87
C ILE A 15 -5.41 20.83 7.60
N LYS A 16 -4.51 21.72 7.17
CA LYS A 16 -3.66 21.49 6.00
C LYS A 16 -2.78 20.23 6.12
N GLN A 17 -2.23 19.96 7.30
CA GLN A 17 -1.47 18.73 7.56
C GLN A 17 -2.37 17.49 7.48
N SER A 18 -3.58 17.55 8.04
CA SER A 18 -4.55 16.46 7.98
C SER A 18 -5.00 16.18 6.53
N ASP A 19 -5.25 17.23 5.76
CA ASP A 19 -5.67 17.11 4.36
C ASP A 19 -4.55 16.53 3.50
N ALA A 20 -3.30 16.97 3.72
CA ALA A 20 -2.13 16.43 3.03
C ALA A 20 -1.87 14.96 3.35
N GLU A 21 -2.06 14.54 4.61
CA GLU A 21 -1.92 13.13 4.99
C GLU A 21 -3.04 12.27 4.37
N LEU A 22 -4.27 12.79 4.33
CA LEU A 22 -5.38 12.10 3.68
C LEU A 22 -5.14 11.95 2.17
N GLU A 23 -4.64 13.00 1.50
CA GLU A 23 -4.29 12.96 0.09
C GLU A 23 -3.17 11.94 -0.18
N ARG A 24 -2.13 11.92 0.67
CA ARG A 24 -1.06 10.92 0.64
C ARG A 24 -1.63 9.51 0.75
N GLN A 25 -2.45 9.24 1.77
CA GLN A 25 -3.00 7.91 2.02
C GLN A 25 -3.89 7.45 0.85
N ASN A 26 -4.76 8.34 0.35
CA ASN A 26 -5.60 8.03 -0.81
C ASN A 26 -4.76 7.72 -2.06
N TRP A 27 -3.65 8.44 -2.27
CA TRP A 27 -2.76 8.13 -3.39
C TRP A 27 -2.12 6.75 -3.24
N ILE A 28 -1.62 6.43 -2.03
CA ILE A 28 -0.99 5.14 -1.72
C ILE A 28 -1.99 4.01 -1.92
N ASP A 29 -3.21 4.14 -1.39
CA ASP A 29 -4.24 3.09 -1.48
C ASP A 29 -4.62 2.83 -2.94
N ASN A 30 -4.90 3.87 -3.72
CA ASN A 30 -5.21 3.72 -5.15
C ASN A 30 -4.05 3.05 -5.89
N ARG A 31 -2.81 3.45 -5.60
CA ARG A 31 -1.63 2.89 -6.27
C ARG A 31 -1.38 1.44 -5.87
N ALA A 32 -1.59 1.11 -4.60
CA ALA A 32 -1.46 -0.26 -4.12
C ALA A 32 -2.52 -1.17 -4.75
N GLU A 33 -3.76 -0.71 -4.91
CA GLU A 33 -4.80 -1.45 -5.63
C GLU A 33 -4.44 -1.69 -7.10
N GLU A 34 -3.88 -0.68 -7.80
CA GLU A 34 -3.36 -0.86 -9.16
C GLU A 34 -2.29 -1.95 -9.22
N ILE A 35 -1.29 -1.90 -8.32
CA ILE A 35 -0.22 -2.91 -8.25
C ILE A 35 -0.79 -4.29 -7.91
N LEU A 36 -1.74 -4.37 -6.98
CA LEU A 36 -2.38 -5.62 -6.58
C LEU A 36 -3.08 -6.29 -7.77
N SER A 37 -3.69 -5.49 -8.65
CA SER A 37 -4.37 -5.98 -9.86
C SER A 37 -3.43 -6.61 -10.90
N GLU A 38 -2.12 -6.35 -10.80
CA GLU A 38 -1.11 -6.96 -11.68
C GLU A 38 -0.66 -8.35 -11.19
N TYR A 39 -0.92 -8.70 -9.92
CA TYR A 39 -0.60 -10.02 -9.40
C TYR A 39 -1.57 -11.07 -9.95
N PRO A 40 -1.11 -12.31 -10.18
CA PRO A 40 -2.00 -13.40 -10.53
C PRO A 40 -2.93 -13.75 -9.37
N ASP A 41 -4.13 -14.26 -9.68
CA ASP A 41 -5.18 -14.57 -8.70
C ASP A 41 -4.81 -15.65 -7.66
N GLY A 42 -3.76 -16.44 -7.92
CA GLY A 42 -3.44 -17.61 -7.12
C GLY A 42 -1.93 -17.89 -6.99
N PRO A 43 -1.50 -18.47 -5.85
CA PRO A 43 -0.11 -18.78 -5.59
C PRO A 43 0.49 -19.80 -6.57
N GLU A 44 -0.32 -20.68 -7.15
CA GLU A 44 0.12 -21.65 -8.17
C GLU A 44 0.56 -20.96 -9.46
N SER A 45 -0.13 -19.89 -9.84
CA SER A 45 0.20 -19.09 -11.02
C SER A 45 1.42 -18.21 -10.74
N PHE A 46 1.53 -17.68 -9.51
CA PHE A 46 2.70 -16.95 -9.05
C PHE A 46 3.98 -17.81 -9.02
N ALA A 47 3.91 -19.03 -8.49
CA ALA A 47 5.06 -19.94 -8.41
C ALA A 47 5.44 -20.56 -9.76
N GLY A 48 4.47 -20.71 -10.67
CA GLY A 48 4.66 -21.34 -11.98
C GLY A 48 5.10 -22.81 -11.89
N PHE A 49 5.88 -23.26 -12.88
CA PHE A 49 6.41 -24.63 -12.94
C PHE A 49 7.75 -24.82 -12.23
N ASN A 50 8.18 -23.84 -11.43
CA ASN A 50 9.52 -23.83 -10.82
C ASN A 50 9.65 -24.80 -9.62
N LEU A 51 8.54 -25.37 -9.14
CA LEU A 51 8.50 -26.23 -7.98
C LEU A 51 8.16 -27.68 -8.34
N PRO A 52 8.76 -28.68 -7.66
CA PRO A 52 8.35 -30.08 -7.77
C PRO A 52 6.86 -30.26 -7.48
N GLU A 53 6.23 -31.23 -8.14
CA GLU A 53 4.79 -31.51 -7.99
C GLU A 53 4.38 -31.72 -6.52
N SER A 54 5.19 -32.44 -5.74
CA SER A 54 4.95 -32.68 -4.31
C SER A 54 4.79 -31.40 -3.49
N VAL A 55 5.43 -30.29 -3.91
CA VAL A 55 5.32 -28.98 -3.27
C VAL A 55 4.16 -28.18 -3.85
N ARG A 56 3.97 -28.21 -5.19
CA ARG A 56 2.90 -27.46 -5.88
C ARG A 56 1.51 -27.84 -5.38
N MET A 57 1.29 -29.09 -4.99
CA MET A 57 0.00 -29.53 -4.44
C MET A 57 -0.42 -28.74 -3.19
N GLY A 58 0.53 -28.24 -2.40
CA GLY A 58 0.24 -27.40 -1.23
C GLY A 58 -0.31 -26.02 -1.57
N LEU A 59 -0.04 -25.50 -2.76
CA LEU A 59 -0.46 -24.16 -3.20
C LEU A 59 -1.98 -24.08 -3.46
N TYR A 60 -2.62 -25.22 -3.76
CA TYR A 60 -4.06 -25.27 -4.02
C TYR A 60 -4.93 -25.25 -2.75
N THR A 61 -4.31 -25.27 -1.56
CA THR A 61 -5.04 -25.22 -0.29
C THR A 61 -5.61 -23.82 -0.04
N SER A 62 -6.74 -23.72 0.67
CA SER A 62 -7.32 -22.42 1.04
C SER A 62 -6.35 -21.59 1.88
N LYS A 63 -5.66 -22.22 2.84
CA LYS A 63 -4.65 -21.55 3.67
C LYS A 63 -3.49 -20.96 2.85
N ALA A 64 -3.07 -21.64 1.78
CA ALA A 64 -2.05 -21.11 0.90
C ALA A 64 -2.55 -19.88 0.12
N LYS A 65 -3.82 -19.88 -0.32
CA LYS A 65 -4.44 -18.73 -0.97
C LYS A 65 -4.58 -17.53 -0.03
N ASP A 66 -5.01 -17.76 1.21
CA ASP A 66 -5.13 -16.70 2.21
C ASP A 66 -3.76 -16.07 2.51
N ALA A 67 -2.74 -16.90 2.76
CA ALA A 67 -1.38 -16.42 2.98
C ALA A 67 -0.79 -15.71 1.76
N TYR A 68 -1.12 -16.16 0.55
CA TYR A 68 -0.72 -15.51 -0.68
C TYR A 68 -1.33 -14.11 -0.81
N ASN A 69 -2.63 -13.98 -0.55
CA ASN A 69 -3.34 -12.69 -0.59
C ASN A 69 -2.75 -11.70 0.42
N GLU A 70 -2.47 -12.15 1.65
CA GLU A 70 -1.78 -11.33 2.65
C GLU A 70 -0.40 -10.88 2.15
N PHE A 71 0.37 -11.80 1.58
CA PHE A 71 1.71 -11.51 1.06
C PHE A 71 1.71 -10.47 -0.06
N ILE A 72 0.89 -10.63 -1.11
CA ILE A 72 0.84 -9.69 -2.23
C ILE A 72 0.26 -8.33 -1.82
N THR A 73 -0.67 -8.31 -0.86
CA THR A 73 -1.22 -7.07 -0.29
C THR A 73 -0.12 -6.28 0.41
N VAL A 74 0.66 -6.91 1.30
CA VAL A 74 1.79 -6.24 1.95
C VAL A 74 2.78 -5.69 0.92
N MET A 75 3.15 -6.49 -0.08
CA MET A 75 4.08 -6.03 -1.12
C MET A 75 3.55 -4.85 -1.92
N ALA A 76 2.25 -4.83 -2.24
CA ALA A 76 1.63 -3.76 -3.02
C ALA A 76 1.64 -2.42 -2.26
N TRP A 77 1.27 -2.43 -0.97
CA TRP A 77 1.28 -1.21 -0.14
C TRP A 77 2.70 -0.71 0.12
N GLU A 78 3.64 -1.59 0.47
CA GLU A 78 5.06 -1.22 0.65
C GLU A 78 5.66 -0.60 -0.63
N ARG A 79 5.30 -1.16 -1.79
CA ARG A 79 5.75 -0.61 -3.08
C ARG A 79 5.13 0.75 -3.35
N ALA A 80 3.83 0.91 -3.11
CA ALA A 80 3.14 2.19 -3.28
C ALA A 80 3.74 3.27 -2.35
N GLU A 81 4.00 2.96 -1.08
CA GLU A 81 4.66 3.88 -0.15
C GLU A 81 6.06 4.29 -0.62
N THR A 82 6.83 3.33 -1.12
CA THR A 82 8.16 3.62 -1.69
C THR A 82 8.05 4.56 -2.90
N GLU A 83 7.10 4.32 -3.81
CA GLU A 83 6.88 5.19 -4.97
C GLU A 83 6.42 6.60 -4.57
N TRP A 84 5.59 6.73 -3.53
CA TRP A 84 5.24 8.03 -2.97
C TRP A 84 6.48 8.76 -2.45
N ASN A 85 7.31 8.07 -1.65
CA ASN A 85 8.52 8.63 -1.08
C ASN A 85 9.56 8.99 -2.16
N ASP A 86 9.68 8.21 -3.22
CA ASP A 86 10.57 8.55 -4.35
C ASP A 86 10.07 9.79 -5.10
N LYS A 87 8.75 9.92 -5.26
CA LYS A 87 8.13 11.02 -6.02
C LYS A 87 8.04 12.32 -5.23
N TYR A 88 7.79 12.25 -3.92
CA TYR A 88 7.47 13.39 -3.07
C TYR A 88 8.35 13.51 -1.83
N GLY A 89 9.13 12.49 -1.46
CA GLY A 89 9.99 12.50 -0.27
C GLY A 89 11.20 13.44 -0.36
N TRP A 90 11.57 13.89 -1.57
CA TRP A 90 12.52 15.00 -1.77
C TRP A 90 11.88 16.39 -1.68
N ALA A 91 10.54 16.46 -1.61
CA ALA A 91 9.77 17.69 -1.53
C ALA A 91 9.20 17.95 -0.12
N ALA A 92 9.59 17.14 0.87
CA ALA A 92 9.26 17.30 2.29
C ALA A 92 10.24 18.24 3.02
#